data_AF-W4IYZ4-F1
#
_entry.id   AF-W4IYZ4-F1
#
_cell.length_a   1.000
_cell.length_b   1.000
_cell.length_c   1.000
_cell.angle_alpha   90.00
_cell.angle_beta   90.00
_cell.angle_gamma   90.00
#
_symmetry.space_group_name_H-M   'P 1'
#
loop_
_entity.id
_entity.type
_entity.pdbx_description
1 polymer ?
#
loop_
_entity_poly.entity_id
_entity_poly.type
_entity_poly.pdbx_seq_one_letter_code
_entity_poly.pdbx_strand_id
1 'polypeptide(L)'
;MYDVNIGEGFNLQKEIFYRLSLVIYNLNKKDKIKIYYLVLPPWCYVTHWNIRKGNNLRWEFFFNTDIMKKVIPIIEYEEYEKLYGNYSDIMINSKYILDNYKEKSFLILPFEECNINVNRFKQFCKKCEHKYNVLYSGYCTTINTKQSECYSYNMISNYFITSILENLFLYNITSVLIKQSTNILVPFVNELYQSNLEDILLFNNKLLSYGNNYISNILKTNHYISSHLRYTDFKYISRYNVPPIHIALLKLLYIMFINNCRIIFIASDEKVEIQKVINKDFHQYKKHFYFYNNQNNLHEGEFSIIEQWICTRSYIFIGNIFSRFTMNINWERHLINKGQINQNIDLCSYHINDDNDQDIKNSYKKIVHIFNHKALQKIKNIYDNYSDRDKKYINTICYNFLSHFPNNRSIYRKEYITNT
;
A
#
# COMPACT_ATOMS: atom_id res chain seq x y z
N MET A 1 -5.61 1.90 20.43
CA MET A 1 -5.86 2.78 19.26
C MET A 1 -4.55 3.11 18.57
N TYR A 2 -4.59 3.43 17.29
CA TYR A 2 -3.42 3.92 16.58
C TYR A 2 -3.78 4.97 15.54
N ASP A 3 -2.78 5.77 15.17
CA ASP A 3 -2.85 6.75 14.10
C ASP A 3 -1.54 6.77 13.29
N VAL A 4 -1.62 7.32 12.08
CA VAL A 4 -0.51 7.52 11.15
C VAL A 4 -0.13 9.00 11.05
N ASN A 5 0.92 9.30 10.29
CA ASN A 5 1.21 10.70 9.95
C ASN A 5 0.11 11.26 9.04
N ILE A 6 -0.25 12.53 9.25
CA ILE A 6 -1.18 13.23 8.36
C ILE A 6 -0.49 13.40 7.00
N GLY A 7 -1.19 13.01 5.94
CA GLY A 7 -0.62 13.02 4.58
C GLY A 7 -0.17 11.64 4.10
N GLU A 8 -0.34 10.59 4.89
CA GLU A 8 -0.10 9.23 4.41
C GLU A 8 -1.23 8.71 3.52
N GLY A 9 -0.85 8.08 2.41
CA GLY A 9 -1.79 7.52 1.44
C GLY A 9 -2.40 6.18 1.88
N PHE A 10 -3.54 5.83 1.29
CA PHE A 10 -4.35 4.65 1.62
C PHE A 10 -3.54 3.34 1.76
N ASN A 11 -2.67 3.06 0.80
CA ASN A 11 -1.89 1.82 0.76
C ASN A 11 -0.81 1.72 1.83
N LEU A 12 -0.23 2.84 2.29
CA LEU A 12 0.71 2.80 3.43
C LEU A 12 -0.05 2.56 4.73
N GLN A 13 -1.22 3.17 4.91
CA GLN A 13 -2.04 2.94 6.10
C GLN A 13 -2.47 1.47 6.23
N LYS A 14 -2.76 0.78 5.11
CA LYS A 14 -2.95 -0.69 5.09
C LYS A 14 -1.72 -1.44 5.62
N GLU A 15 -0.52 -0.99 5.28
CA GLU A 15 0.73 -1.60 5.76
C GLU A 15 0.89 -1.41 7.27
N ILE A 16 0.51 -0.25 7.81
CA ILE A 16 0.52 0.00 9.26
C ILE A 16 -0.44 -0.94 9.99
N PHE A 17 -1.58 -1.28 9.38
CA PHE A 17 -2.48 -2.27 9.96
C PHE A 17 -1.80 -3.63 10.15
N TYR A 18 -1.01 -4.12 9.19
CA TYR A 18 -0.24 -5.36 9.38
C TYR A 18 0.79 -5.24 10.51
N ARG A 19 1.49 -4.10 10.60
CA ARG A 19 2.47 -3.83 11.67
C ARG A 19 1.83 -3.96 13.05
N LEU A 20 0.65 -3.39 13.24
CA LEU A 20 -0.07 -3.41 14.52
C LEU A 20 -0.87 -4.68 14.76
N SER A 21 -1.33 -5.36 13.71
CA SER A 21 -1.94 -6.68 13.83
C SER A 21 -0.97 -7.67 14.45
N LEU A 22 0.32 -7.59 14.09
CA LEU A 22 1.36 -8.43 14.69
C LEU A 22 1.62 -8.09 16.16
N VAL A 23 1.56 -6.80 16.54
CA VAL A 23 1.62 -6.38 17.96
C VAL A 23 0.47 -7.00 18.75
N ILE A 24 -0.76 -6.92 18.23
CA ILE A 24 -1.96 -7.42 18.90
C ILE A 24 -1.96 -8.95 18.97
N TYR A 25 -1.50 -9.62 17.93
CA TYR A 25 -1.28 -11.06 17.94
C TYR A 25 -0.29 -11.46 19.05
N ASN A 26 0.85 -10.77 19.15
CA ASN A 26 1.86 -11.09 20.17
C ASN A 26 1.37 -10.84 21.59
N LEU A 27 0.63 -9.75 21.84
CA LEU A 27 0.01 -9.45 23.13
C LEU A 27 -0.97 -10.56 23.54
N ASN A 28 -1.93 -10.90 22.67
CA ASN A 28 -2.94 -11.93 22.93
C ASN A 28 -2.36 -13.36 22.98
N LYS A 29 -1.20 -13.59 22.36
CA LYS A 29 -0.49 -14.86 22.45
C LYS A 29 0.11 -15.06 23.85
N LYS A 30 0.66 -14.00 24.45
CA LYS A 30 1.37 -14.05 25.73
C LYS A 30 0.46 -13.90 26.94
N ASP A 31 -0.47 -12.96 26.92
CA ASP A 31 -1.43 -12.75 28.00
C ASP A 31 -2.60 -13.73 27.88
N LYS A 32 -2.93 -14.42 28.98
CA LYS A 32 -4.03 -15.40 29.03
C LYS A 32 -5.24 -14.90 29.81
N ILE A 33 -5.15 -13.71 30.40
CA ILE A 33 -6.16 -13.13 31.29
C ILE A 33 -6.91 -12.03 30.55
N LYS A 34 -6.19 -11.16 29.84
CA LYS A 34 -6.75 -10.03 29.10
C LYS A 34 -6.80 -10.32 27.61
N ILE A 35 -7.77 -9.70 26.93
CA ILE A 35 -7.86 -9.68 25.47
C ILE A 35 -7.64 -8.24 25.00
N TYR A 36 -6.66 -8.05 24.14
CA TYR A 36 -6.29 -6.77 23.55
C TYR A 36 -6.95 -6.61 22.19
N TYR A 37 -7.70 -5.51 22.03
CA TYR A 37 -8.38 -5.15 20.79
C TYR A 37 -7.62 -4.07 20.04
N LEU A 38 -7.54 -4.22 18.71
CA LEU A 38 -7.09 -3.16 17.81
C LEU A 38 -8.28 -2.27 17.45
N VAL A 39 -8.26 -1.02 17.91
CA VAL A 39 -9.23 -0.01 17.48
C VAL A 39 -8.83 0.51 16.10
N LEU A 40 -9.72 0.35 15.13
CA LEU A 40 -9.52 0.72 13.74
C LEU A 40 -9.77 2.23 13.54
N PRO A 41 -8.75 2.99 13.06
CA PRO A 41 -8.91 4.40 12.78
C PRO A 41 -9.86 4.62 11.59
N PRO A 42 -10.83 5.55 11.68
CA PRO A 42 -11.71 5.87 10.57
C PRO A 42 -10.98 6.60 9.46
N TRP A 43 -11.36 6.39 8.21
CA TRP A 43 -10.71 7.06 7.08
C TRP A 43 -11.29 8.47 6.88
N CYS A 44 -10.48 9.51 7.11
CA CYS A 44 -10.80 10.89 6.78
C CYS A 44 -9.80 11.47 5.77
N TYR A 45 -8.85 12.29 6.23
CA TYR A 45 -7.85 12.86 5.36
C TYR A 45 -6.82 11.81 4.95
N VAL A 46 -6.99 11.31 3.73
CA VAL A 46 -6.06 10.42 3.05
C VAL A 46 -5.58 11.12 1.79
N THR A 47 -4.27 11.12 1.57
CA THR A 47 -3.68 11.79 0.40
C THR A 47 -4.27 11.25 -0.90
N HIS A 48 -4.59 12.16 -1.82
CA HIS A 48 -5.30 11.96 -3.10
C HIS A 48 -6.81 11.73 -3.03
N TRP A 49 -7.43 11.71 -1.84
CA TRP A 49 -8.89 11.67 -1.73
C TRP A 49 -9.49 13.07 -1.77
N ASN A 50 -10.70 13.17 -2.31
CA ASN A 50 -11.42 14.44 -2.36
C ASN A 50 -12.05 14.71 -0.99
N ILE A 51 -11.61 15.78 -0.33
CA ILE A 51 -12.08 16.22 1.00
C ILE A 51 -13.63 16.38 1.04
N ARG A 52 -14.27 16.63 -0.10
CA ARG A 52 -15.73 16.84 -0.18
C ARG A 52 -16.56 15.55 -0.21
N LYS A 53 -15.97 14.38 -0.49
CA LYS A 53 -16.70 13.12 -0.70
C LYS A 53 -17.01 12.32 0.57
N GLY A 54 -16.78 12.92 1.73
CA GLY A 54 -17.07 12.34 3.03
C GLY A 54 -15.78 12.08 3.81
N ASN A 55 -15.79 12.54 5.05
CA ASN A 55 -14.81 12.19 6.06
C ASN A 55 -15.48 11.18 7.01
N ASN A 56 -14.69 10.31 7.63
CA ASN A 56 -15.10 9.38 8.69
C ASN A 56 -15.71 8.07 8.16
N LEU A 57 -15.04 7.45 7.19
CA LEU A 57 -15.43 6.14 6.67
C LEU A 57 -14.91 5.01 7.55
N ARG A 58 -15.72 3.97 7.76
CA ARG A 58 -15.33 2.74 8.47
C ARG A 58 -14.52 1.80 7.57
N TRP A 59 -13.83 0.82 8.17
CA TRP A 59 -13.05 -0.16 7.39
C TRP A 59 -13.92 -1.10 6.57
N GLU A 60 -15.14 -1.39 7.02
CA GLU A 60 -16.13 -2.19 6.27
C GLU A 60 -16.43 -1.64 4.86
N PHE A 61 -16.21 -0.34 4.64
CA PHE A 61 -16.40 0.29 3.33
C PHE A 61 -15.40 -0.25 2.28
N PHE A 62 -14.22 -0.69 2.73
CA PHE A 62 -13.11 -1.09 1.87
C PHE A 62 -12.74 -2.57 2.02
N PHE A 63 -12.94 -3.14 3.21
CA PHE A 63 -12.48 -4.47 3.58
C PHE A 63 -13.62 -5.32 4.15
N ASN A 64 -13.45 -6.64 4.07
CA ASN A 64 -14.32 -7.59 4.73
C ASN A 64 -13.91 -7.70 6.21
N THR A 65 -14.58 -6.93 7.07
CA THR A 65 -14.29 -6.87 8.50
C THR A 65 -14.68 -8.15 9.24
N ASP A 66 -15.61 -8.96 8.72
CA ASP A 66 -15.93 -10.27 9.29
C ASP A 66 -14.73 -11.23 9.24
N ILE A 67 -13.95 -11.18 8.17
CA ILE A 67 -12.69 -11.93 8.06
C ILE A 67 -11.65 -11.38 9.04
N MET A 68 -11.49 -10.05 9.09
CA MET A 68 -10.53 -9.43 10.00
C MET A 68 -10.81 -9.81 11.47
N LYS A 69 -12.09 -9.78 11.89
CA LYS A 69 -12.56 -10.17 13.24
C LYS A 69 -12.33 -11.64 13.57
N LYS A 70 -12.30 -12.53 12.57
CA LYS A 70 -11.97 -13.96 12.75
C LYS A 70 -10.49 -14.19 13.02
N VAL A 71 -9.62 -13.26 12.63
CA VAL A 71 -8.16 -13.42 12.70
C VAL A 71 -7.59 -12.71 13.93
N ILE A 72 -7.98 -11.45 14.19
CA ILE A 72 -7.58 -10.72 15.40
C ILE A 72 -8.75 -9.96 16.02
N PRO A 73 -8.74 -9.72 17.35
CA PRO A 73 -9.73 -8.86 17.99
C PRO A 73 -9.58 -7.42 17.50
N ILE A 74 -10.55 -6.95 16.72
CA ILE A 74 -10.63 -5.57 16.21
C ILE A 74 -11.98 -4.96 16.58
N ILE A 75 -12.01 -3.63 16.65
CA ILE A 75 -13.23 -2.85 16.89
C ILE A 75 -13.16 -1.56 16.06
N GLU A 76 -14.26 -1.15 15.43
CA GLU A 76 -14.30 0.14 14.71
C GLU A 76 -14.22 1.30 15.73
N TYR A 77 -13.59 2.42 15.38
CA TYR A 77 -13.49 3.54 16.32
C TYR A 77 -14.85 4.05 16.81
N GLU A 78 -15.87 4.08 15.95
CA GLU A 78 -17.20 4.52 16.37
C GLU A 78 -17.83 3.59 17.42
N GLU A 79 -17.55 2.29 17.35
CA GLU A 79 -17.98 1.33 18.37
C GLU A 79 -17.21 1.55 19.67
N TYR A 80 -15.89 1.79 19.58
CA TYR A 80 -15.06 2.15 20.73
C TYR A 80 -15.55 3.43 21.42
N GLU A 81 -15.82 4.48 20.64
CA GLU A 81 -16.25 5.79 21.14
C GLU A 81 -17.59 5.72 21.87
N LYS A 82 -18.53 4.88 21.42
CA LYS A 82 -19.79 4.64 22.12
C LYS A 82 -19.61 3.99 23.50
N LEU A 83 -18.59 3.15 23.65
CA LEU A 83 -18.34 2.41 24.88
C LEU A 83 -17.47 3.18 25.88
N TYR A 84 -16.47 3.92 25.37
CA TYR A 84 -15.40 4.49 26.19
C TYR A 84 -15.22 6.01 26.00
N GLY A 85 -15.99 6.63 25.09
CA GLY A 85 -15.81 8.02 24.68
C GLY A 85 -14.55 8.21 23.80
N ASN A 86 -14.20 9.47 23.57
CA ASN A 86 -13.01 9.85 22.80
C ASN A 86 -11.75 9.93 23.68
N TYR A 87 -11.60 9.00 24.62
CA TYR A 87 -10.56 9.02 25.64
C TYR A 87 -9.54 7.91 25.45
N SER A 88 -8.29 8.15 25.84
CA SER A 88 -7.27 7.11 26.03
C SER A 88 -6.51 7.39 27.33
N ASP A 89 -6.17 6.37 28.11
CA ASP A 89 -5.43 6.57 29.36
C ASP A 89 -4.05 7.19 29.10
N ILE A 90 -3.33 6.64 28.12
CA ILE A 90 -1.99 7.08 27.75
C ILE A 90 -1.83 7.19 26.23
N MET A 91 -1.10 8.22 25.80
CA MET A 91 -0.61 8.36 24.44
C MET A 91 0.88 8.01 24.40
N ILE A 92 1.27 7.14 23.47
CA ILE A 92 2.69 6.87 23.21
C ILE A 92 3.06 7.32 21.80
N ASN A 93 4.29 7.78 21.64
CA ASN A 93 4.90 8.04 20.35
C ASN A 93 6.29 7.41 20.31
N SER A 94 6.84 7.23 19.11
CA SER A 94 8.17 6.66 18.92
C SER A 94 9.01 7.52 17.99
N LYS A 95 10.30 7.66 18.29
CA LYS A 95 11.25 8.46 17.50
C LYS A 95 12.47 7.61 17.16
N TYR A 96 12.82 7.60 15.88
CA TYR A 96 14.04 6.95 15.43
C TYR A 96 15.26 7.86 15.69
N ILE A 97 16.33 7.29 16.24
CA ILE A 97 17.62 7.99 16.42
C ILE A 97 18.70 7.26 15.61
N LEU A 98 19.41 8.02 14.77
CA LEU A 98 20.68 7.63 14.14
C LEU A 98 21.83 8.13 15.03
N ASP A 99 22.19 7.41 16.08
CA ASP A 99 23.40 7.75 16.82
C ASP A 99 24.31 6.55 17.00
N ASN A 100 25.62 6.85 17.03
CA ASN A 100 26.74 5.95 17.32
C ASN A 100 26.77 5.41 18.77
N TYR A 101 25.68 5.56 19.53
CA TYR A 101 25.61 5.09 20.91
C TYR A 101 25.64 3.56 20.93
N LYS A 102 26.72 3.02 21.50
CA LYS A 102 26.93 1.59 21.80
C LYS A 102 25.92 1.02 22.80
N GLU A 103 24.99 1.83 23.31
CA GLU A 103 24.01 1.40 24.28
C GLU A 103 22.80 0.75 23.61
N LYS A 104 22.45 -0.45 24.07
CA LYS A 104 21.29 -1.24 23.61
C LYS A 104 19.95 -0.74 24.19
N SER A 105 19.97 0.32 24.98
CA SER A 105 18.81 0.86 25.70
C SER A 105 18.02 1.86 24.85
N PHE A 106 16.69 1.82 24.98
CA PHE A 106 15.81 2.88 24.51
C PHE A 106 15.75 4.01 25.54
N LEU A 107 15.40 5.21 25.10
CA LEU A 107 15.20 6.37 25.98
C LEU A 107 13.71 6.70 26.06
N ILE A 108 13.23 7.00 27.27
CA ILE A 108 11.91 7.60 27.47
C ILE A 108 12.11 9.11 27.57
N LEU A 109 11.54 9.84 26.63
CA LEU A 109 11.65 11.29 26.52
C LEU A 109 10.31 11.94 26.84
N PRO A 110 10.30 13.22 27.26
CA PRO A 110 9.12 14.05 27.22
C PRO A 110 8.50 14.04 25.82
N PHE A 111 7.17 14.09 25.76
CA PHE A 111 6.44 13.99 24.50
C PHE A 111 6.81 15.10 23.50
N GLU A 112 7.13 16.29 24.00
CA GLU A 112 7.58 17.46 23.23
C GLU A 112 8.86 17.18 22.43
N GLU A 113 9.71 16.27 22.92
CA GLU A 113 11.00 15.94 22.29
C GLU A 113 10.88 14.85 21.20
N CYS A 114 9.73 14.18 21.14
CA CYS A 114 9.48 13.13 20.16
C CYS A 114 9.43 13.67 18.73
N ASN A 115 8.86 14.86 18.56
CA ASN A 115 8.73 15.45 17.23
C ASN A 115 8.44 16.97 17.30
N ILE A 116 9.29 17.76 16.66
CA ILE A 116 9.21 19.23 16.62
C ILE A 116 7.91 19.72 15.94
N ASN A 117 7.33 18.92 15.05
CA ASN A 117 6.08 19.26 14.34
C ASN A 117 4.79 18.89 15.10
N VAL A 118 4.90 18.26 16.28
CA VAL A 118 3.73 17.80 17.08
C VAL A 118 3.15 18.91 17.97
N ASN A 119 3.84 20.04 18.14
CA ASN A 119 3.30 21.22 18.81
C ASN A 119 2.06 21.82 18.11
N ARG A 120 1.78 21.47 16.84
CA ARG A 120 0.58 21.92 16.13
C ARG A 120 -0.69 21.13 16.43
N PHE A 121 -0.61 19.99 17.13
CA PHE A 121 -1.72 19.06 17.29
C PHE A 121 -2.21 18.88 18.72
N LYS A 122 -1.76 19.73 19.66
CA LYS A 122 -1.99 19.54 21.09
C LYS A 122 -2.60 20.79 21.70
N GLN A 123 -3.81 20.67 22.24
CA GLN A 123 -4.25 21.55 23.31
C GLN A 123 -3.84 20.90 24.64
N PHE A 124 -3.13 21.67 25.47
CA PHE A 124 -2.64 21.22 26.77
C PHE A 124 -3.41 21.92 27.88
N CYS A 125 -4.01 21.15 28.78
CA CYS A 125 -4.72 21.69 29.94
C CYS A 125 -4.05 21.23 31.24
N LYS A 126 -3.40 22.18 31.93
CA LYS A 126 -2.70 21.90 33.21
C LYS A 126 -3.61 21.41 34.34
N LYS A 127 -4.90 21.79 34.31
CA LYS A 127 -5.87 21.53 35.40
C LYS A 127 -6.95 20.50 35.04
N CYS A 128 -6.93 19.95 33.82
CA CYS A 128 -7.90 18.95 33.39
C CYS A 128 -7.41 17.55 33.75
N GLU A 129 -8.35 16.62 34.02
CA GLU A 129 -8.02 15.20 34.18
C GLU A 129 -7.35 14.64 32.91
N HIS A 130 -7.88 15.02 31.74
CA HIS A 130 -7.28 14.75 30.45
C HIS A 130 -6.41 15.94 30.03
N LYS A 131 -5.10 15.78 30.19
CA LYS A 131 -4.12 16.85 29.98
C LYS A 131 -3.86 17.15 28.51
N TYR A 132 -4.10 16.19 27.62
CA TYR A 132 -3.76 16.27 26.20
C TYR A 132 -5.01 16.07 25.36
N ASN A 133 -5.22 16.93 24.36
CA ASN A 133 -6.23 16.74 23.33
C ASN A 133 -5.51 16.75 21.97
N VAL A 134 -5.58 15.63 21.24
CA VAL A 134 -4.82 15.43 19.99
C VAL A 134 -5.68 15.05 18.81
N LEU A 135 -5.34 15.57 17.62
CA LEU A 135 -5.98 15.14 16.37
C LEU A 135 -5.79 13.63 16.14
N TYR A 136 -6.86 13.01 15.65
CA TYR A 136 -6.93 11.59 15.37
C TYR A 136 -7.43 11.31 13.96
N SER A 137 -6.75 10.38 13.29
CA SER A 137 -7.19 9.75 12.06
C SER A 137 -7.38 10.71 10.88
N GLY A 138 -6.42 11.62 10.68
CA GLY A 138 -6.49 12.59 9.58
C GLY A 138 -7.68 13.55 9.71
N TYR A 139 -7.80 14.23 10.86
CA TYR A 139 -8.86 15.20 11.17
C TYR A 139 -10.28 14.62 11.32
N CYS A 140 -10.43 13.33 11.59
CA CYS A 140 -11.76 12.78 11.88
C CYS A 140 -12.34 13.32 13.18
N THR A 141 -11.50 13.35 14.23
CA THR A 141 -11.89 13.71 15.58
C THR A 141 -10.65 14.05 16.39
N THR A 142 -10.82 14.24 17.69
CA THR A 142 -9.73 14.34 18.65
C THR A 142 -9.85 13.31 19.76
N ILE A 143 -8.70 12.89 20.29
CA ILE A 143 -8.61 11.98 21.43
C ILE A 143 -8.02 12.73 22.61
N ASN A 144 -8.68 12.60 23.74
CA ASN A 144 -8.27 13.15 25.02
C ASN A 144 -7.45 12.11 25.80
N THR A 145 -6.26 12.47 26.28
CA THR A 145 -5.41 11.57 27.08
C THR A 145 -4.96 12.16 28.39
N LYS A 146 -4.75 11.29 29.39
CA LYS A 146 -4.30 11.69 30.74
C LYS A 146 -2.78 11.88 30.78
N GLN A 147 -2.06 11.00 30.09
CA GLN A 147 -0.59 10.93 30.08
C GLN A 147 -0.04 10.81 28.66
N SER A 148 1.25 11.12 28.50
CA SER A 148 1.96 10.96 27.24
C SER A 148 3.41 10.57 27.44
N GLU A 149 3.92 9.65 26.63
CA GLU A 149 5.32 9.22 26.64
C GLU A 149 5.90 9.17 25.21
N CYS A 150 7.20 9.43 25.08
CA CYS A 150 7.94 9.22 23.83
C CYS A 150 9.03 8.17 24.03
N TYR A 151 9.05 7.17 23.16
CA TYR A 151 10.05 6.10 23.15
C TYR A 151 11.03 6.30 22.00
N SER A 152 12.28 6.56 22.33
CA SER A 152 13.33 6.82 21.34
C SER A 152 14.26 5.63 21.20
N TYR A 153 14.36 5.06 20.00
CA TYR A 153 15.14 3.85 19.75
C TYR A 153 15.55 3.70 18.28
N ASN A 154 16.64 2.95 18.04
CA ASN A 154 17.15 2.67 16.69
C ASN A 154 16.41 1.53 15.98
N MET A 155 15.55 0.76 16.66
CA MET A 155 14.83 -0.34 16.04
C MET A 155 13.40 -0.43 16.58
N ILE A 156 12.53 0.46 16.08
CA ILE A 156 11.11 0.52 16.46
C ILE A 156 10.35 -0.63 15.77
N SER A 157 10.59 -1.87 16.19
CA SER A 157 9.93 -3.07 15.67
C SER A 157 8.56 -3.30 16.31
N ASN A 158 7.77 -4.21 15.73
CA ASN A 158 6.53 -4.68 16.37
C ASN A 158 6.80 -5.30 17.75
N TYR A 159 7.92 -6.01 17.95
CA TYR A 159 8.31 -6.57 19.25
C TYR A 159 8.62 -5.48 20.26
N PHE A 160 9.31 -4.42 19.85
CA PHE A 160 9.61 -3.29 20.72
C PHE A 160 8.32 -2.63 21.23
N ILE A 161 7.37 -2.34 20.32
CA ILE A 161 6.06 -1.81 20.70
C ILE A 161 5.29 -2.80 21.59
N THR A 162 5.34 -4.10 21.29
CA THR A 162 4.70 -5.13 22.11
C THR A 162 5.23 -5.09 23.54
N SER A 163 6.55 -5.04 23.75
CA SER A 163 7.17 -4.98 25.09
C SER A 163 6.79 -3.71 25.86
N ILE A 164 6.68 -2.56 25.18
CA ILE A 164 6.19 -1.32 25.80
C ILE A 164 4.75 -1.50 26.28
N LEU A 165 3.87 -2.00 25.42
CA LEU A 165 2.46 -2.19 25.76
C LEU A 165 2.29 -3.20 26.90
N GLU A 166 3.04 -4.31 26.90
CA GLU A 166 3.05 -5.28 28.01
C GLU A 166 3.33 -4.60 29.34
N ASN A 167 4.35 -3.74 29.41
CA ASN A 167 4.70 -3.01 30.62
C ASN A 167 3.58 -2.03 31.03
N LEU A 168 3.05 -1.25 30.08
CA LEU A 168 1.98 -0.30 30.35
C LEU A 168 0.71 -0.98 30.89
N PHE A 169 0.35 -2.14 30.35
CA PHE A 169 -0.84 -2.89 30.77
C PHE A 169 -0.69 -3.65 32.11
N LEU A 170 0.49 -3.65 32.73
CA LEU A 170 0.66 -4.08 34.14
C LEU A 170 0.10 -3.06 35.12
N TYR A 171 0.04 -1.78 34.73
CA TYR A 171 -0.57 -0.72 35.52
C TYR A 171 -2.08 -0.66 35.28
N ASN A 172 -2.78 0.27 35.93
CA ASN A 172 -4.21 0.52 35.73
C ASN A 172 -4.47 1.31 34.42
N ILE A 173 -3.94 0.81 33.31
CA ILE A 173 -4.09 1.33 31.95
C ILE A 173 -4.96 0.34 31.18
N THR A 174 -6.01 0.85 30.56
CA THR A 174 -6.97 0.07 29.76
C THR A 174 -6.91 0.43 28.28
N SER A 175 -6.41 1.63 27.96
CA SER A 175 -6.38 2.16 26.59
C SER A 175 -5.09 2.92 26.28
N VAL A 176 -4.43 2.52 25.20
CA VAL A 176 -3.22 3.17 24.67
C VAL A 176 -3.48 3.71 23.28
N LEU A 177 -3.13 4.98 23.04
CA LEU A 177 -3.09 5.61 21.73
C LEU A 177 -1.65 5.64 21.20
N ILE A 178 -1.38 4.93 20.11
CA ILE A 178 -0.07 4.93 19.44
C ILE A 178 -0.07 5.97 18.31
N LYS A 179 0.61 7.09 18.51
CA LYS A 179 0.80 8.12 17.47
C LYS A 179 1.98 7.78 16.57
N GLN A 180 1.92 8.25 15.31
CA GLN A 180 2.98 8.10 14.31
C GLN A 180 3.41 6.65 14.10
N SER A 181 2.43 5.75 14.00
CA SER A 181 2.67 4.31 13.81
C SER A 181 3.42 3.99 12.50
N THR A 182 3.60 4.97 11.62
CA THR A 182 4.50 4.95 10.46
C THR A 182 5.96 4.67 10.81
N ASN A 183 6.38 5.01 12.03
CA ASN A 183 7.75 4.81 12.52
C ASN A 183 8.03 3.35 12.90
N ILE A 184 6.99 2.54 13.09
CA ILE A 184 7.13 1.11 13.36
C ILE A 184 7.66 0.42 12.11
N LEU A 185 8.68 -0.42 12.21
CA LEU A 185 9.26 -1.12 11.06
C LEU A 185 8.26 -2.12 10.43
N VAL A 186 8.42 -2.37 9.14
CA VAL A 186 7.63 -3.36 8.39
C VAL A 186 7.94 -4.76 8.91
N PRO A 187 6.94 -5.61 9.21
CA PRO A 187 7.18 -6.99 9.60
C PRO A 187 7.75 -7.81 8.43
N PHE A 188 8.48 -8.87 8.75
CA PHE A 188 8.84 -9.85 7.73
C PHE A 188 7.61 -10.65 7.32
N VAL A 189 7.50 -10.97 6.03
CA VAL A 189 6.38 -11.75 5.49
C VAL A 189 6.23 -13.10 6.20
N ASN A 190 7.34 -13.75 6.56
CA ASN A 190 7.32 -15.02 7.29
C ASN A 190 6.67 -14.88 8.68
N GLU A 191 6.83 -13.73 9.35
CA GLU A 191 6.20 -13.48 10.65
C GLU A 191 4.69 -13.33 10.51
N LEU A 192 4.26 -12.62 9.45
CA LEU A 192 2.84 -12.50 9.13
C LEU A 192 2.24 -13.88 8.82
N TYR A 193 2.94 -14.70 8.03
CA TYR A 193 2.51 -16.07 7.73
C TYR A 193 2.38 -16.95 8.98
N GLN A 194 3.44 -17.00 9.81
CA GLN A 194 3.42 -17.79 11.04
C GLN A 194 2.34 -17.34 12.03
N SER A 195 1.86 -16.11 11.88
CA SER A 195 0.80 -15.52 12.69
C SER A 195 -0.57 -15.53 12.00
N ASN A 196 -0.67 -16.10 10.79
CA ASN A 196 -1.88 -16.13 9.96
C ASN A 196 -2.47 -14.72 9.69
N LEU A 197 -1.59 -13.74 9.46
CA LEU A 197 -1.93 -12.32 9.30
C LEU A 197 -1.79 -11.82 7.87
N GLU A 198 -1.09 -12.51 6.98
CA GLU A 198 -0.69 -12.00 5.66
C GLU A 198 -1.84 -11.81 4.67
N ASP A 199 -2.98 -12.49 4.87
CA ASP A 199 -4.14 -12.44 3.97
C ASP A 199 -5.41 -11.85 4.61
N ILE A 200 -5.29 -11.31 5.82
CA ILE A 200 -6.37 -10.78 6.66
C ILE A 200 -7.18 -9.65 5.99
N LEU A 201 -6.53 -8.81 5.17
CA LEU A 201 -7.19 -7.68 4.50
C LEU A 201 -7.82 -8.12 3.18
N LEU A 202 -8.91 -8.89 3.24
CA LEU A 202 -9.74 -9.13 2.04
C LEU A 202 -10.54 -7.85 1.71
N PHE A 203 -10.54 -7.44 0.44
CA PHE A 203 -11.37 -6.33 0.00
C PHE A 203 -12.87 -6.63 0.16
N ASN A 204 -13.69 -5.58 0.29
CA ASN A 204 -15.13 -5.70 0.34
C ASN A 204 -15.67 -6.42 -0.92
N ASN A 205 -16.52 -7.43 -0.71
CA ASN A 205 -17.04 -8.30 -1.78
C ASN A 205 -17.77 -7.53 -2.88
N LYS A 206 -18.44 -6.42 -2.56
CA LYS A 206 -19.10 -5.55 -3.54
C LYS A 206 -18.07 -4.93 -4.50
N LEU A 207 -16.92 -4.49 -3.99
CA LEU A 207 -15.84 -3.92 -4.79
C LEU A 207 -15.19 -4.99 -5.69
N LEU A 208 -14.95 -6.19 -5.15
CA LEU A 208 -14.49 -7.34 -5.93
C LEU A 208 -15.47 -7.66 -7.07
N SER A 209 -16.78 -7.62 -6.80
CA SER A 209 -17.82 -7.86 -7.81
C SER A 209 -17.77 -6.84 -8.96
N TYR A 210 -17.50 -5.56 -8.69
CA TYR A 210 -17.35 -4.55 -9.73
C TYR A 210 -16.15 -4.80 -10.64
N GLY A 211 -15.00 -5.18 -10.06
CA GLY A 211 -13.83 -5.58 -10.85
C GLY A 211 -14.07 -6.86 -11.65
N ASN A 212 -14.72 -7.87 -11.06
CA ASN A 212 -15.08 -9.11 -11.74
C ASN A 212 -16.02 -8.86 -12.93
N ASN A 213 -17.07 -8.03 -12.74
CA ASN A 213 -18.00 -7.64 -13.79
C ASN A 213 -17.31 -6.87 -14.92
N TYR A 214 -16.36 -6.00 -14.59
CA TYR A 214 -15.57 -5.31 -15.62
C TYR A 214 -14.74 -6.30 -16.44
N ILE A 215 -14.08 -7.26 -15.80
CA ILE A 215 -13.29 -8.29 -16.49
C ILE A 215 -14.20 -9.17 -17.37
N SER A 216 -15.32 -9.66 -16.85
CA SER A 216 -16.21 -10.57 -17.58
C SER A 216 -16.91 -9.88 -18.76
N ASN A 217 -17.40 -8.66 -18.56
CA ASN A 217 -18.31 -8.02 -19.51
C ASN A 217 -17.57 -7.08 -20.49
N ILE A 218 -16.52 -6.39 -20.02
CA ILE A 218 -15.78 -5.42 -20.83
C ILE A 218 -14.53 -6.08 -21.43
N LEU A 219 -13.66 -6.66 -20.60
CA LEU A 219 -12.43 -7.28 -21.11
C LEU A 219 -12.70 -8.62 -21.80
N LYS A 220 -13.70 -9.38 -21.31
CA LYS A 220 -14.12 -10.69 -21.84
C LYS A 220 -13.02 -11.75 -21.89
N THR A 221 -11.94 -11.56 -21.12
CA THR A 221 -10.82 -12.51 -21.03
C THR A 221 -10.05 -12.30 -19.73
N ASN A 222 -9.44 -13.37 -19.22
CA ASN A 222 -8.46 -13.32 -18.14
C ASN A 222 -7.00 -13.28 -18.66
N HIS A 223 -6.81 -13.37 -19.98
CA HIS A 223 -5.51 -13.36 -20.66
C HIS A 223 -5.19 -11.96 -21.22
N TYR A 224 -5.02 -11.01 -20.31
CA TYR A 224 -4.64 -9.61 -20.62
C TYR A 224 -3.45 -9.19 -19.78
N ILE A 225 -2.75 -8.14 -20.23
CA ILE A 225 -1.75 -7.47 -19.38
C ILE A 225 -2.39 -6.29 -18.65
N SER A 226 -1.91 -5.99 -17.46
CA SER A 226 -2.28 -4.79 -16.72
C SER A 226 -1.04 -4.00 -16.34
N SER A 227 -1.19 -2.68 -16.21
CA SER A 227 -0.12 -1.82 -15.73
C SER A 227 -0.62 -0.79 -14.74
N HIS A 228 0.21 -0.51 -13.73
CA HIS A 228 0.05 0.62 -12.85
C HIS A 228 1.08 1.70 -13.19
N LEU A 229 0.60 2.81 -13.76
CA LEU A 229 1.40 3.95 -14.17
C LEU A 229 1.25 5.09 -13.16
N ARG A 230 2.17 5.17 -12.20
CA ARG A 230 2.25 6.25 -11.21
C ARG A 230 3.10 7.40 -11.75
N TYR A 231 2.50 8.56 -11.98
CA TYR A 231 3.18 9.71 -12.59
C TYR A 231 3.13 11.00 -11.76
N THR A 232 2.03 11.31 -11.05
CA THR A 232 1.76 12.67 -10.54
C THR A 232 2.93 13.29 -9.77
N ASP A 233 3.24 12.75 -8.59
CA ASP A 233 4.39 13.11 -7.75
C ASP A 233 5.68 12.45 -8.23
N PHE A 234 5.59 11.25 -8.78
CA PHE A 234 6.74 10.44 -9.16
C PHE A 234 7.62 11.08 -10.25
N LYS A 235 7.03 11.85 -11.16
CA LYS A 235 7.79 12.55 -12.22
C LYS A 235 8.74 13.64 -11.69
N TYR A 236 8.51 14.12 -10.46
CA TYR A 236 9.34 15.16 -9.84
C TYR A 236 10.41 14.60 -8.91
N ILE A 237 10.42 13.29 -8.67
CA ILE A 237 11.39 12.62 -7.79
C ILE A 237 12.43 11.91 -8.66
N SER A 238 13.61 12.52 -8.76
CA SER A 238 14.71 12.03 -9.62
C SER A 238 15.05 10.57 -9.39
N ARG A 239 15.03 10.11 -8.13
CA ARG A 239 15.30 8.71 -7.74
C ARG A 239 14.35 7.70 -8.40
N TYR A 240 13.12 8.07 -8.73
CA TYR A 240 12.16 7.13 -9.32
C TYR A 240 12.33 6.98 -10.82
N ASN A 241 12.89 8.01 -11.48
CA ASN A 241 13.28 8.01 -12.89
C ASN A 241 12.24 7.35 -13.81
N VAL A 242 10.99 7.80 -13.71
CA VAL A 242 9.87 7.23 -14.49
C VAL A 242 10.02 7.60 -15.97
N PRO A 243 9.78 6.66 -16.90
CA PRO A 243 9.89 6.95 -18.33
C PRO A 243 8.80 7.94 -18.77
N PRO A 244 9.01 8.69 -19.86
CA PRO A 244 7.93 9.48 -20.47
C PRO A 244 6.72 8.61 -20.83
N ILE A 245 5.50 9.17 -20.77
CA ILE A 245 4.25 8.43 -21.00
C ILE A 245 4.25 7.69 -22.35
N HIS A 246 4.66 8.34 -23.43
CA HIS A 246 4.72 7.73 -24.76
C HIS A 246 5.67 6.51 -24.81
N ILE A 247 6.82 6.59 -24.13
CA ILE A 247 7.77 5.46 -23.99
C ILE A 247 7.13 4.32 -23.20
N ALA A 248 6.46 4.63 -22.08
CA ALA A 248 5.76 3.64 -21.27
C ALA A 248 4.64 2.94 -22.07
N LEU A 249 3.87 3.67 -22.87
CA LEU A 249 2.82 3.09 -23.70
C LEU A 249 3.38 2.17 -24.78
N LEU A 250 4.47 2.57 -25.45
CA LEU A 250 5.15 1.72 -26.44
C LEU A 250 5.70 0.45 -25.77
N LYS A 251 6.26 0.58 -24.57
CA LYS A 251 6.75 -0.53 -23.74
C LYS A 251 5.64 -1.53 -23.43
N LEU A 252 4.47 -1.04 -23.03
CA LEU A 252 3.31 -1.89 -22.74
C LEU A 252 2.81 -2.60 -23.99
N LEU A 253 2.76 -1.95 -25.16
CA LEU A 253 2.43 -2.62 -26.42
C LEU A 253 3.42 -3.73 -26.76
N TYR A 254 4.72 -3.48 -26.59
CA TYR A 254 5.75 -4.49 -26.81
C TYR A 254 5.54 -5.72 -25.91
N ILE A 255 5.38 -5.50 -24.60
CA ILE A 255 5.13 -6.58 -23.63
C ILE A 255 3.82 -7.32 -23.93
N MET A 256 2.76 -6.62 -24.31
CA MET A 256 1.49 -7.21 -24.70
C MET A 256 1.67 -8.19 -25.87
N PHE A 257 2.38 -7.75 -26.92
CA PHE A 257 2.58 -8.56 -28.11
C PHE A 257 3.53 -9.74 -27.91
N ILE A 258 4.56 -9.61 -27.06
CA ILE A 258 5.42 -10.75 -26.66
C ILE A 258 4.58 -11.86 -26.04
N ASN A 259 3.58 -11.49 -25.23
CA ASN A 259 2.78 -12.43 -24.45
C ASN A 259 1.46 -12.83 -25.14
N ASN A 260 1.34 -12.57 -26.44
CA ASN A 260 0.16 -12.86 -27.26
C ASN A 260 -1.15 -12.34 -26.66
N CYS A 261 -1.08 -11.24 -25.90
CA CYS A 261 -2.24 -10.57 -25.34
C CYS A 261 -2.84 -9.59 -26.37
N ARG A 262 -4.11 -9.22 -26.18
CA ARG A 262 -4.81 -8.22 -27.02
C ARG A 262 -5.24 -6.98 -26.24
N ILE A 263 -5.12 -7.01 -24.91
CA ILE A 263 -5.67 -6.01 -24.01
C ILE A 263 -4.58 -5.57 -23.03
N ILE A 264 -4.51 -4.25 -22.82
CA ILE A 264 -3.71 -3.54 -21.83
C ILE A 264 -4.68 -2.78 -20.94
N PHE A 265 -4.84 -3.23 -19.70
CA PHE A 265 -5.55 -2.46 -18.69
C PHE A 265 -4.59 -1.49 -17.99
N ILE A 266 -4.96 -0.22 -17.87
CA ILE A 266 -4.11 0.80 -17.22
C ILE A 266 -4.83 1.37 -16.00
N ALA A 267 -4.22 1.19 -14.83
CA ALA A 267 -4.50 1.95 -13.62
C ALA A 267 -3.48 3.10 -13.50
N SER A 268 -3.94 4.31 -13.26
CA SER A 268 -3.06 5.48 -13.18
C SER A 268 -3.71 6.64 -12.44
N ASP A 269 -2.88 7.47 -11.84
CA ASP A 269 -3.24 8.78 -11.29
C ASP A 269 -3.19 9.92 -12.33
N GLU A 270 -2.73 9.67 -13.56
CA GLU A 270 -2.72 10.63 -14.67
C GLU A 270 -3.47 10.12 -15.92
N LYS A 271 -4.62 9.46 -15.74
CA LYS A 271 -5.41 8.86 -16.84
C LYS A 271 -5.71 9.82 -17.99
N VAL A 272 -6.01 11.09 -17.70
CA VAL A 272 -6.38 12.09 -18.72
C VAL A 272 -5.21 12.34 -19.67
N GLU A 273 -4.00 12.53 -19.15
CA GLU A 273 -2.81 12.74 -19.98
C GLU A 273 -2.44 11.48 -20.76
N ILE A 274 -2.55 10.30 -20.14
CA ILE A 274 -2.33 9.02 -20.85
C ILE A 274 -3.30 8.88 -22.02
N GLN A 275 -4.60 9.19 -21.82
CA GLN A 275 -5.60 9.11 -22.89
C GLN A 275 -5.32 10.14 -24.01
N LYS A 276 -4.85 11.34 -23.67
CA LYS A 276 -4.42 12.34 -24.67
C LYS A 276 -3.27 11.80 -25.53
N VAL A 277 -2.22 11.25 -24.91
CA VAL A 277 -1.09 10.65 -25.62
C VAL A 277 -1.54 9.46 -26.48
N ILE A 278 -2.43 8.60 -25.98
CA ILE A 278 -2.98 7.48 -26.76
C ILE A 278 -3.71 7.99 -28.01
N ASN A 279 -4.57 9.00 -27.86
CA ASN A 279 -5.34 9.55 -28.98
C ASN A 279 -4.46 10.24 -30.02
N LYS A 280 -3.36 10.87 -29.60
CA LYS A 280 -2.46 11.62 -30.46
C LYS A 280 -1.43 10.72 -31.14
N ASP A 281 -0.69 9.93 -30.36
CA ASP A 281 0.52 9.24 -30.82
C ASP A 281 0.30 7.74 -31.06
N PHE A 282 -0.76 7.14 -30.50
CA PHE A 282 -1.06 5.70 -30.58
C PHE A 282 -2.46 5.40 -31.13
N HIS A 283 -3.00 6.27 -31.98
CA HIS A 283 -4.38 6.16 -32.48
C HIS A 283 -4.69 4.77 -33.08
N GLN A 284 -3.78 4.19 -33.89
CA GLN A 284 -3.98 2.87 -34.50
C GLN A 284 -4.00 1.71 -33.48
N TYR A 285 -3.49 1.94 -32.27
CA TYR A 285 -3.45 0.94 -31.18
C TYR A 285 -4.50 1.19 -30.10
N LYS A 286 -5.32 2.25 -30.22
CA LYS A 286 -6.30 2.67 -29.20
C LYS A 286 -7.19 1.53 -28.68
N LYS A 287 -7.59 0.60 -29.56
CA LYS A 287 -8.42 -0.58 -29.22
C LYS A 287 -7.80 -1.55 -28.21
N HIS A 288 -6.49 -1.45 -27.96
CA HIS A 288 -5.77 -2.28 -27.01
C HIS A 288 -5.76 -1.70 -25.59
N PHE A 289 -6.06 -0.41 -25.40
CA PHE A 289 -5.97 0.26 -24.11
C PHE A 289 -7.34 0.37 -23.43
N TYR A 290 -7.41 -0.11 -22.19
CA TYR A 290 -8.62 -0.16 -21.39
C TYR A 290 -8.39 0.53 -20.03
N PHE A 291 -9.42 1.23 -19.55
CA PHE A 291 -9.41 1.95 -18.29
C PHE A 291 -10.71 1.68 -17.53
N TYR A 292 -10.62 1.56 -16.22
CA TYR A 292 -11.82 1.57 -15.38
C TYR A 292 -12.24 3.03 -15.17
N ASN A 293 -13.49 3.35 -15.50
CA ASN A 293 -14.09 4.68 -15.35
C ASN A 293 -15.06 4.70 -14.18
N ASN A 294 -15.04 5.76 -13.39
CA ASN A 294 -15.86 5.87 -12.19
C ASN A 294 -17.30 6.31 -12.51
N GLN A 295 -18.07 5.45 -13.18
CA GLN A 295 -19.44 5.77 -13.63
C GLN A 295 -20.42 5.98 -12.46
N ASN A 296 -20.22 5.26 -11.35
CA ASN A 296 -21.11 5.28 -10.20
C ASN A 296 -20.73 6.35 -9.16
N ASN A 297 -19.82 7.28 -9.49
CA ASN A 297 -19.28 8.27 -8.58
C ASN A 297 -18.79 7.68 -7.24
N LEU A 298 -18.16 6.50 -7.30
CA LEU A 298 -17.56 5.82 -6.16
C LEU A 298 -16.56 6.72 -5.45
N HIS A 299 -16.35 6.45 -4.17
CA HIS A 299 -15.30 7.07 -3.41
C HIS A 299 -13.91 6.67 -3.95
N GLU A 300 -12.90 7.54 -3.85
CA GLU A 300 -11.57 7.33 -4.44
C GLU A 300 -10.89 6.06 -3.93
N GLY A 301 -11.11 5.71 -2.66
CA GLY A 301 -10.64 4.46 -2.06
C GLY A 301 -11.30 3.21 -2.67
N GLU A 302 -12.62 3.24 -2.88
CA GLU A 302 -13.35 2.14 -3.52
C GLU A 302 -12.88 1.95 -4.97
N PHE A 303 -12.78 3.07 -5.70
CA PHE A 303 -12.30 3.09 -7.07
C PHE A 303 -10.89 2.51 -7.18
N SER A 304 -9.99 2.92 -6.28
CA SER A 304 -8.61 2.42 -6.19
C SER A 304 -8.56 0.91 -5.97
N ILE A 305 -9.42 0.37 -5.11
CA ILE A 305 -9.51 -1.07 -4.85
C ILE A 305 -9.95 -1.84 -6.10
N ILE A 306 -10.94 -1.33 -6.84
CA ILE A 306 -11.41 -1.98 -8.07
C ILE A 306 -10.28 -2.02 -9.11
N GLU A 307 -9.53 -0.94 -9.27
CA GLU A 307 -8.36 -0.93 -10.17
C GLU A 307 -7.26 -1.90 -9.71
N GLN A 308 -6.95 -1.94 -8.41
CA GLN A 308 -6.01 -2.91 -7.86
C GLN A 308 -6.48 -4.34 -8.15
N TRP A 309 -7.78 -4.62 -8.01
CA TRP A 309 -8.34 -5.94 -8.26
C TRP A 309 -8.27 -6.33 -9.75
N ILE A 310 -8.63 -5.42 -10.67
CA ILE A 310 -8.51 -5.68 -12.11
C ILE A 310 -7.03 -5.90 -12.50
N CYS A 311 -6.10 -5.15 -11.92
CA CYS A 311 -4.67 -5.38 -12.11
C CYS A 311 -4.22 -6.74 -11.55
N THR A 312 -4.71 -7.10 -10.36
CA THR A 312 -4.41 -8.36 -9.67
C THR A 312 -4.81 -9.58 -10.52
N ARG A 313 -5.95 -9.50 -11.21
CA ARG A 313 -6.49 -10.61 -12.00
C ARG A 313 -5.79 -10.85 -13.34
N SER A 314 -4.98 -9.92 -13.83
CA SER A 314 -4.33 -10.00 -15.14
C SER A 314 -3.41 -11.22 -15.29
N TYR A 315 -3.07 -11.57 -16.53
CA TYR A 315 -2.05 -12.57 -16.83
C TYR A 315 -0.65 -12.06 -16.43
N ILE A 316 -0.29 -10.87 -16.91
CA ILE A 316 0.97 -10.18 -16.56
C ILE A 316 0.65 -8.81 -16.00
N PHE A 317 1.28 -8.48 -14.88
CA PHE A 317 1.20 -7.17 -14.27
C PHE A 317 2.53 -6.43 -14.42
N ILE A 318 2.45 -5.15 -14.82
CA ILE A 318 3.59 -4.24 -14.99
C ILE A 318 3.45 -3.08 -14.00
N GLY A 319 4.26 -3.10 -12.96
CA GLY A 319 4.20 -2.16 -11.85
C GLY A 319 5.19 -0.99 -11.92
N ASN A 320 5.17 -0.16 -10.88
CA ASN A 320 6.22 0.80 -10.57
C ASN A 320 6.82 0.46 -9.19
N ILE A 321 8.12 0.20 -9.15
CA ILE A 321 8.81 -0.47 -8.03
C ILE A 321 8.70 0.27 -6.69
N PHE A 322 8.67 1.60 -6.69
CA PHE A 322 8.60 2.40 -5.47
C PHE A 322 7.17 2.67 -4.99
N SER A 323 6.15 2.30 -5.77
CA SER A 323 4.77 2.61 -5.43
C SER A 323 4.17 1.57 -4.48
N ARG A 324 3.64 2.06 -3.34
CA ARG A 324 2.87 1.24 -2.40
C ARG A 324 1.59 0.67 -3.04
N PHE A 325 1.03 1.32 -4.05
CA PHE A 325 -0.11 0.80 -4.82
C PHE A 325 0.30 -0.44 -5.63
N THR A 326 1.44 -0.39 -6.32
CA THR A 326 2.05 -1.55 -7.00
C THR A 326 2.34 -2.68 -6.03
N MET A 327 2.95 -2.37 -4.87
CA MET A 327 3.27 -3.38 -3.87
C MET A 327 2.02 -4.11 -3.35
N ASN A 328 0.91 -3.39 -3.15
CA ASN A 328 -0.37 -4.00 -2.76
C ASN A 328 -0.93 -4.91 -3.86
N ILE A 329 -0.84 -4.52 -5.15
CA ILE A 329 -1.24 -5.42 -6.25
C ILE A 329 -0.37 -6.68 -6.26
N ASN A 330 0.95 -6.54 -6.14
CA ASN A 330 1.85 -7.68 -6.07
C ASN A 330 1.53 -8.59 -4.88
N TRP A 331 1.24 -8.02 -3.70
CA TRP A 331 0.81 -8.76 -2.52
C TRP A 331 -0.43 -9.61 -2.82
N GLU A 332 -1.49 -9.00 -3.36
CA GLU A 332 -2.73 -9.69 -3.72
C GLU A 332 -2.51 -10.76 -4.79
N ARG A 333 -1.66 -10.51 -5.80
CA ARG A 333 -1.32 -11.48 -6.84
C ARG A 333 -0.65 -12.72 -6.27
N HIS A 334 0.23 -12.56 -5.29
CA HIS A 334 0.85 -13.69 -4.60
C HIS A 334 -0.18 -14.53 -3.85
N LEU A 335 -1.10 -13.88 -3.14
CA LEU A 335 -2.18 -14.56 -2.40
C LEU A 335 -3.11 -15.40 -3.29
N ILE A 336 -3.21 -15.10 -4.59
CA ILE A 336 -4.03 -15.83 -5.57
C ILE A 336 -3.23 -16.68 -6.57
N ASN A 337 -1.98 -17.06 -6.23
CA ASN A 337 -1.11 -17.90 -7.07
C ASN A 337 -0.73 -17.27 -8.44
N LYS A 338 -0.70 -15.93 -8.51
CA LYS A 338 -0.21 -15.13 -9.65
C LYS A 338 1.11 -14.40 -9.34
N GLY A 339 1.81 -14.83 -8.29
CA GLY A 339 3.08 -14.27 -7.82
C GLY A 339 4.32 -14.75 -8.58
N GLN A 340 4.19 -15.49 -9.68
CA GLN A 340 5.36 -16.03 -10.38
C GLN A 340 6.20 -14.91 -11.01
N ILE A 341 7.53 -15.10 -11.07
CA ILE A 341 8.47 -14.06 -11.54
C ILE A 341 8.15 -13.59 -12.97
N ASN A 342 7.75 -14.50 -13.86
CA ASN A 342 7.41 -14.17 -15.25
C ASN A 342 6.04 -13.47 -15.40
N GLN A 343 5.24 -13.41 -14.34
CA GLN A 343 3.91 -12.78 -14.32
C GLN A 343 3.93 -11.38 -13.69
N ASN A 344 5.04 -10.98 -13.08
CA ASN A 344 5.17 -9.71 -12.35
C ASN A 344 6.46 -9.00 -12.76
N ILE A 345 6.30 -7.88 -13.45
CA ILE A 345 7.38 -7.12 -14.05
C ILE A 345 7.24 -5.68 -13.55
N ASP A 346 8.34 -4.96 -13.46
CA ASP A 346 8.32 -3.52 -13.20
C ASP A 346 8.62 -2.74 -14.48
N LEU A 347 7.98 -1.58 -14.62
CA LEU A 347 8.40 -0.56 -15.55
C LEU A 347 9.78 -0.09 -15.09
N CYS A 348 10.81 -0.49 -15.84
CA CYS A 348 12.19 -0.16 -15.53
C CYS A 348 12.39 1.35 -15.36
N SER A 349 13.38 1.72 -14.53
CA SER A 349 13.96 3.06 -14.53
C SER A 349 14.29 3.49 -15.96
N TYR A 350 13.96 4.71 -16.36
CA TYR A 350 14.16 5.14 -17.74
C TYR A 350 15.63 5.09 -18.15
N HIS A 351 16.55 5.33 -17.21
CA HIS A 351 18.00 5.28 -17.43
C HIS A 351 18.63 3.94 -17.00
N ILE A 352 17.82 2.86 -16.92
CA ILE A 352 18.30 1.53 -16.49
C ILE A 352 19.48 0.99 -17.31
N ASN A 353 19.63 1.47 -18.55
CA ASN A 353 20.68 1.04 -19.47
C ASN A 353 21.98 1.86 -19.35
N ASP A 354 21.99 2.88 -18.50
CA ASP A 354 23.12 3.76 -18.25
C ASP A 354 23.86 3.30 -16.99
N ASP A 355 25.17 3.56 -16.89
CA ASP A 355 26.00 3.06 -15.77
C ASP A 355 25.75 3.80 -14.44
N ASN A 356 25.13 4.97 -14.50
CA ASN A 356 24.89 5.83 -13.33
C ASN A 356 23.71 5.38 -12.43
N ASP A 357 22.92 4.39 -12.85
CA ASP A 357 21.69 3.93 -12.17
C ASP A 357 21.91 2.67 -11.28
N GLN A 358 23.13 2.45 -10.81
CA GLN A 358 23.53 1.19 -10.16
C GLN A 358 22.68 0.84 -8.92
N ASP A 359 22.29 1.84 -8.12
CA ASP A 359 21.46 1.64 -6.93
C ASP A 359 20.05 1.12 -7.27
N ILE A 360 19.47 1.64 -8.37
CA ILE A 360 18.13 1.23 -8.81
C ILE A 360 18.20 -0.15 -9.48
N LYS A 361 19.28 -0.48 -10.20
CA LYS A 361 19.50 -1.81 -10.77
C LYS A 361 19.45 -2.91 -9.69
N ASN A 362 20.04 -2.65 -8.51
CA ASN A 362 20.01 -3.57 -7.38
C ASN A 362 18.60 -3.78 -6.78
N SER A 363 17.65 -2.90 -7.11
CA SER A 363 16.25 -3.04 -6.70
C SER A 363 15.46 -4.02 -7.57
N TYR A 364 15.99 -4.46 -8.72
CA TYR A 364 15.35 -5.49 -9.57
C TYR A 364 15.97 -6.86 -9.37
N LYS A 365 15.15 -7.92 -9.40
CA LYS A 365 15.63 -9.30 -9.25
C LYS A 365 16.47 -9.75 -10.44
N LYS A 366 16.03 -9.36 -11.64
CA LYS A 366 16.67 -9.70 -12.91
C LYS A 366 16.34 -8.64 -13.94
N ILE A 367 17.34 -8.26 -14.74
CA ILE A 367 17.18 -7.36 -15.88
C ILE A 367 17.58 -8.15 -17.14
N VAL A 368 16.73 -8.16 -18.16
CA VAL A 368 16.95 -8.96 -19.38
C VAL A 368 16.63 -8.14 -20.61
N HIS A 369 17.50 -8.18 -21.62
CA HIS A 369 17.19 -7.67 -22.95
C HIS A 369 16.49 -8.77 -23.76
N ILE A 370 15.22 -8.54 -24.09
CA ILE A 370 14.43 -9.46 -24.91
C ILE A 370 14.22 -8.79 -26.25
N PHE A 371 14.70 -9.42 -27.32
CA PHE A 371 14.43 -9.03 -28.70
C PHE A 371 13.42 -9.99 -29.32
N ASN A 372 12.18 -9.55 -29.51
CA ASN A 372 11.13 -10.33 -30.15
C ASN A 372 10.74 -9.70 -31.49
N HIS A 373 11.27 -10.25 -32.59
CA HIS A 373 11.05 -9.72 -33.93
C HIS A 373 9.56 -9.64 -34.30
N LYS A 374 8.76 -10.65 -33.95
CA LYS A 374 7.31 -10.67 -34.24
C LYS A 374 6.56 -9.56 -33.51
N ALA A 375 6.92 -9.28 -32.26
CA ALA A 375 6.32 -8.20 -31.48
C ALA A 375 6.75 -6.82 -32.01
N LEU A 376 8.04 -6.64 -32.33
CA LEU A 376 8.56 -5.38 -32.89
C LEU A 376 7.94 -5.07 -34.25
N GLN A 377 7.77 -6.07 -35.12
CA GLN A 377 7.08 -5.89 -36.41
C GLN A 377 5.66 -5.33 -36.24
N LYS A 378 4.93 -5.75 -35.19
CA LYS A 378 3.56 -5.26 -34.93
C LYS A 378 3.49 -3.80 -34.49
N ILE A 379 4.59 -3.22 -34.03
CA ILE A 379 4.69 -1.81 -33.60
C ILE A 379 5.66 -0.98 -34.46
N LYS A 380 6.17 -1.56 -35.55
CA LYS A 380 7.28 -1.01 -36.36
C LYS A 380 7.04 0.43 -36.81
N ASN A 381 5.84 0.71 -37.28
CA ASN A 381 5.37 2.02 -37.74
C ASN A 381 5.56 3.17 -36.73
N ILE A 382 5.60 2.89 -35.43
CA ILE A 382 5.94 3.91 -34.42
C ILE A 382 7.34 3.65 -33.85
N TYR A 383 7.71 2.39 -33.62
CA TYR A 383 8.98 1.99 -33.03
C TYR A 383 10.20 2.55 -33.77
N ASP A 384 10.16 2.62 -35.10
CA ASP A 384 11.30 3.08 -35.90
C ASP A 384 11.64 4.56 -35.67
N ASN A 385 10.66 5.37 -35.25
CA ASN A 385 10.81 6.81 -34.99
C ASN A 385 11.52 7.13 -33.66
N TYR A 386 11.72 6.13 -32.80
CA TYR A 386 12.37 6.33 -31.49
C TYR A 386 13.89 6.24 -31.59
N SER A 387 14.57 6.92 -30.66
CA SER A 387 16.03 6.89 -30.54
C SER A 387 16.53 5.46 -30.20
N ASP A 388 17.80 5.18 -30.48
CA ASP A 388 18.40 3.88 -30.12
C ASP A 388 18.39 3.64 -28.60
N ARG A 389 18.50 4.71 -27.81
CA ARG A 389 18.38 4.66 -26.33
C ARG A 389 16.98 4.18 -25.92
N ASP A 390 15.94 4.76 -26.51
CA ASP A 390 14.56 4.39 -26.26
C ASP A 390 14.29 2.96 -26.72
N LYS A 391 14.73 2.59 -27.93
CA LYS A 391 14.62 1.22 -28.46
C LYS A 391 15.28 0.20 -27.52
N LYS A 392 16.48 0.50 -27.00
CA LYS A 392 17.15 -0.32 -25.98
C LYS A 392 16.30 -0.42 -24.72
N TYR A 393 15.73 0.70 -24.23
CA TYR A 393 14.81 0.69 -23.09
C TYR A 393 13.57 -0.18 -23.34
N ILE A 394 12.93 -0.10 -24.51
CA ILE A 394 11.76 -0.90 -24.87
C ILE A 394 12.05 -2.41 -24.78
N ASN A 395 13.27 -2.83 -25.15
CA ASN A 395 13.67 -4.23 -25.11
C ASN A 395 14.14 -4.73 -23.72
N THR A 396 14.38 -3.84 -22.75
CA THR A 396 14.88 -4.20 -21.40
C THR A 396 13.75 -4.55 -20.42
N ILE A 397 13.55 -5.81 -20.04
CA ILE A 397 12.54 -6.23 -19.06
C ILE A 397 13.15 -6.31 -17.65
N CYS A 398 12.49 -5.68 -16.67
CA CYS A 398 12.89 -5.69 -15.27
C CYS A 398 11.94 -6.54 -14.43
N TYR A 399 12.44 -7.62 -13.85
CA TYR A 399 11.67 -8.53 -13.00
C TYR A 399 11.73 -8.09 -11.54
N ASN A 400 10.60 -8.14 -10.85
CA ASN A 400 10.49 -7.73 -9.46
C ASN A 400 11.09 -8.77 -8.48
N PHE A 401 11.37 -8.37 -7.24
CA PHE A 401 11.78 -9.30 -6.17
C PHE A 401 10.58 -9.94 -5.49
N LEU A 402 10.54 -11.27 -5.49
CA LEU A 402 9.46 -12.06 -4.85
C LEU A 402 9.58 -12.13 -3.32
N SER A 403 10.79 -11.95 -2.77
CA SER A 403 11.09 -12.20 -1.35
C SER A 403 10.34 -11.31 -0.35
N HIS A 404 9.71 -10.24 -0.83
CA HIS A 404 8.95 -9.31 -0.01
C HIS A 404 7.44 -9.57 -0.02
N PHE A 405 6.98 -10.65 -0.66
CA PHE A 405 5.56 -10.98 -0.81
C PHE A 405 5.22 -12.36 -0.24
N PRO A 406 3.94 -12.60 0.10
CA PRO A 406 3.49 -13.91 0.58
C PRO A 406 3.83 -15.03 -0.42
N ASN A 407 4.19 -16.21 0.07
CA ASN A 407 4.35 -17.39 -0.79
C ASN A 407 3.20 -18.39 -0.63
N ASN A 408 2.28 -18.12 0.30
CA ASN A 408 1.18 -19.03 0.64
C ASN A 408 -0.12 -18.62 -0.04
N ARG A 409 -0.93 -19.64 -0.33
CA ARG A 409 -2.25 -19.48 -0.92
C ARG A 409 -3.23 -18.99 0.14
N SER A 410 -3.90 -17.88 -0.13
CA SER A 410 -4.90 -17.34 0.78
C SER A 410 -6.09 -18.29 0.91
N ILE A 411 -6.55 -18.49 2.14
CA ILE A 411 -7.76 -19.27 2.40
C ILE A 411 -9.04 -18.48 2.12
N TYR A 412 -8.96 -17.15 2.17
CA TYR A 412 -10.07 -16.22 1.94
C TYR A 412 -10.28 -15.88 0.46
N ARG A 413 -9.28 -16.15 -0.40
CA ARG A 413 -9.33 -15.88 -1.85
C ARG A 413 -9.37 -17.15 -2.70
N LYS A 414 -9.72 -18.30 -2.11
CA LYS A 414 -9.68 -19.62 -2.76
C LYS A 414 -10.38 -19.65 -4.13
N GLU A 415 -11.52 -18.97 -4.25
CA GLU A 415 -12.28 -18.91 -5.51
C GLU A 415 -11.51 -18.27 -6.68
N TYR A 416 -10.48 -17.48 -6.40
CA TYR A 416 -9.66 -16.79 -7.40
C TYR A 416 -8.36 -17.52 -7.74
N ILE A 417 -8.03 -18.57 -7.00
CA ILE A 417 -6.87 -19.42 -7.25
C ILE A 417 -7.21 -20.30 -8.44
N THR A 418 -6.52 -20.09 -9.56
CA THR A 418 -6.62 -21.01 -10.68
C THR A 418 -5.99 -22.34 -10.27
N ASN A 419 -6.78 -23.43 -10.35
CA ASN A 419 -6.24 -24.78 -10.35
C ASN A 419 -5.37 -24.92 -11.60
N THR A 420 -4.07 -24.66 -11.45
CA THR A 420 -3.05 -24.98 -12.45
C THR A 420 -2.67 -26.42 -12.33
#